data_AF-A0A2U1ARQ9-F1
#
_entry.id   AF-A0A2U1ARQ9-F1
#
_cell.length_a   1.000
_cell.length_b   1.000
_cell.length_c   1.000
_cell.angle_alpha   90.00
_cell.angle_beta   90.00
_cell.angle_gamma   90.00
#
_symmetry.space_group_name_H-M   'P 1'
#
loop_
_entity.id
_entity.type
_entity.pdbx_description
1 polymer ?
#
loop_
_entity_poly.entity_id
_entity_poly.type
_entity_poly.pdbx_seq_one_letter_code
_entity_poly.pdbx_strand_id
1 'polypeptide(L)'
;MKKLLAITFIVFGTVFSASASGNNVTVVAEKRANHLSEQMIRELRLNNYQANKVREINLDVAAQITEIEQKHAGNEQLIAEQCKEVLAVRDLEFEDILSTVQYNDYFGDRKMYSKVDREFVSSLDEQGSQNMATNQQADKSKIASNVN
;
A
#
# COMPACT_ATOMS: atom_id res chain seq x y z
N MET A 1 45.60 23.56 -23.56
CA MET A 1 45.58 22.99 -22.18
C MET A 1 44.23 23.28 -21.54
N LYS A 2 43.74 22.30 -20.78
CA LYS A 2 42.60 22.33 -19.84
C LYS A 2 41.20 22.18 -20.47
N LYS A 3 40.82 20.90 -20.53
CA LYS A 3 39.45 20.38 -20.57
C LYS A 3 38.65 21.00 -19.43
N LEU A 4 37.44 21.50 -19.72
CA LEU A 4 36.41 21.63 -18.70
C LEU A 4 35.10 21.05 -19.26
N LEU A 5 34.87 19.84 -18.80
CA LEU A 5 33.68 19.03 -18.91
C LEU A 5 32.59 19.72 -18.07
N ALA A 6 31.62 20.37 -18.72
CA ALA A 6 30.46 20.93 -18.03
C ALA A 6 29.43 19.82 -17.84
N ILE A 7 29.39 19.32 -16.61
CA ILE A 7 28.46 18.31 -16.11
C ILE A 7 27.03 18.84 -16.16
N THR A 8 26.19 18.05 -16.82
CA THR A 8 24.74 18.09 -16.85
C THR A 8 24.13 18.10 -15.44
N PHE A 9 23.34 19.11 -15.12
CA PHE A 9 22.27 19.01 -14.15
C PHE A 9 20.94 19.12 -14.90
N ILE A 10 20.45 17.98 -15.39
CA ILE A 10 19.06 17.86 -15.81
C ILE A 10 18.25 17.87 -14.51
N VAL A 11 17.71 19.04 -14.18
CA VAL A 11 16.71 19.19 -13.14
C VAL A 11 15.45 18.52 -13.69
N PHE A 12 15.29 17.22 -13.42
CA PHE A 12 14.02 16.51 -13.58
C PHE A 12 13.08 17.03 -12.49
N GLY A 13 12.56 18.25 -12.70
CA GLY A 13 11.36 18.73 -12.03
C GLY A 13 10.21 17.93 -12.59
N THR A 14 9.97 16.74 -12.04
CA THR A 14 8.69 16.05 -12.25
C THR A 14 7.64 16.89 -11.56
N VAL A 15 6.98 17.74 -12.36
CA VAL A 15 5.65 18.26 -12.05
C VAL A 15 4.79 17.08 -11.58
N PHE A 16 4.34 17.14 -10.32
CA PHE A 16 3.31 16.25 -9.80
C PHE A 16 2.04 16.51 -10.63
N SER A 17 1.87 15.71 -11.68
CA SER A 17 0.60 15.61 -12.39
C SER A 17 -0.38 14.95 -11.44
N ALA A 18 -1.20 15.76 -10.75
CA ALA A 18 -2.35 15.27 -10.01
C ALA A 18 -3.33 14.64 -11.01
N SER A 19 -3.20 13.34 -11.24
CA SER A 19 -4.19 12.55 -11.95
C SER A 19 -5.37 12.31 -11.00
N ALA A 20 -6.59 12.44 -11.51
CA ALA A 20 -7.85 12.35 -10.75
C ALA A 20 -8.18 10.93 -10.23
N SER A 21 -7.18 10.08 -10.03
CA SER A 21 -7.29 8.71 -9.49
C SER A 21 -7.05 8.62 -7.98
N GLY A 22 -6.63 9.73 -7.34
CA GLY A 22 -6.19 9.74 -5.93
C GLY A 22 -7.18 9.19 -4.90
N ASN A 23 -8.49 9.32 -5.14
CA ASN A 23 -9.50 8.91 -4.16
C ASN A 23 -9.55 7.39 -3.94
N ASN A 24 -9.28 6.59 -4.98
CA ASN A 24 -9.26 5.13 -4.86
C ASN A 24 -7.96 4.62 -4.22
N VAL A 25 -6.82 5.25 -4.54
CA VAL A 25 -5.51 4.93 -3.97
C VAL A 25 -5.53 5.12 -2.45
N THR A 26 -6.03 6.26 -1.98
CA THR A 26 -6.15 6.56 -0.55
C THR A 26 -7.04 5.56 0.17
N VAL A 27 -8.21 5.22 -0.39
CA VAL A 27 -9.13 4.24 0.23
C VAL A 27 -8.52 2.84 0.29
N VAL A 28 -7.80 2.40 -0.75
CA VAL A 28 -7.12 1.10 -0.75
C VAL A 28 -5.99 1.10 0.29
N ALA A 29 -5.17 2.14 0.33
CA ALA A 29 -4.09 2.29 1.30
C ALA A 29 -4.62 2.26 2.75
N GLU A 30 -5.69 3.00 3.05
CA GLU A 30 -6.32 3.01 4.38
C GLU A 30 -6.83 1.63 4.78
N LYS A 31 -7.48 0.91 3.85
CA LYS A 31 -7.97 -0.45 4.12
C LYS A 31 -6.83 -1.42 4.41
N ARG A 32 -5.75 -1.38 3.60
CA ARG A 32 -4.54 -2.21 3.79
C ARG A 32 -3.91 -1.94 5.14
N ALA A 33 -3.66 -0.68 5.43
CA ALA A 33 -3.03 -0.22 6.66
C ALA A 33 -3.83 -0.62 7.90
N ASN A 34 -5.16 -0.44 7.87
CA ASN A 34 -6.03 -0.84 8.97
C ASN A 34 -5.99 -2.36 9.18
N HIS A 35 -6.16 -3.15 8.11
CA HIS A 35 -6.14 -4.61 8.22
C HIS A 35 -4.82 -5.14 8.81
N LEU A 36 -3.70 -4.70 8.26
CA LEU A 36 -2.37 -5.11 8.72
C LEU A 36 -2.10 -4.63 10.15
N SER A 37 -2.42 -3.37 10.47
CA SER A 37 -2.18 -2.82 11.81
C SER A 37 -2.98 -3.56 12.87
N GLU A 38 -4.25 -3.87 12.61
CA GLU A 38 -5.07 -4.64 13.56
C GLU A 38 -4.49 -6.04 13.80
N GLN A 39 -3.90 -6.66 12.78
CA GLN A 39 -3.22 -7.94 12.96
C GLN A 39 -1.95 -7.79 13.81
N MET A 40 -1.07 -6.83 13.48
CA MET A 40 0.16 -6.58 14.22
C MET A 40 -0.11 -6.20 15.69
N ILE A 41 -1.14 -5.39 15.94
CA ILE A 41 -1.53 -4.98 17.31
C ILE A 41 -1.87 -6.20 18.17
N ARG A 42 -2.62 -7.16 17.62
CA ARG A 42 -3.01 -8.38 18.34
C ARG A 42 -1.81 -9.30 18.57
N GLU A 43 -1.04 -9.57 17.53
CA GLU A 43 0.04 -10.56 17.55
C GLU A 43 1.23 -10.09 18.38
N LEU A 44 1.62 -8.82 18.26
CA LEU A 44 2.73 -8.21 19.00
C LEU A 44 2.30 -7.66 20.37
N ARG A 45 0.99 -7.78 20.70
CA ARG A 45 0.40 -7.34 21.97
C ARG A 45 0.76 -5.89 22.30
N LEU A 46 0.58 -5.02 21.32
CA LEU A 46 1.01 -3.63 21.40
C LEU A 46 0.22 -2.85 22.45
N ASN A 47 0.90 -1.95 23.16
CA ASN A 47 0.22 -0.97 24.00
C ASN A 47 -0.38 0.16 23.15
N ASN A 48 -1.19 1.05 23.75
CA ASN A 48 -1.88 2.12 23.03
C ASN A 48 -0.94 3.06 22.25
N TYR A 49 0.21 3.40 22.82
CA TYR A 49 1.18 4.26 22.15
C TYR A 49 1.76 3.56 20.90
N GLN A 50 2.22 2.32 21.07
CA GLN A 50 2.77 1.50 19.98
C GLN A 50 1.72 1.24 18.89
N ALA A 51 0.48 0.90 19.27
CA ALA A 51 -0.61 0.65 18.35
C ALA A 51 -0.91 1.87 17.48
N ASN A 52 -0.92 3.07 18.05
CA ASN A 52 -1.13 4.31 17.30
C ASN A 52 0.02 4.57 16.31
N LYS A 53 1.27 4.39 16.76
CA LYS A 53 2.44 4.54 15.88
C LYS A 53 2.48 3.51 14.75
N VAL A 54 2.14 2.25 15.03
CA VAL A 54 2.05 1.22 13.99
C VAL A 54 0.97 1.56 12.96
N ARG A 55 -0.18 2.11 13.37
CA ARG A 55 -1.21 2.58 12.42
C ARG A 55 -0.72 3.73 11.55
N GLU A 56 -0.05 4.71 12.13
CA GLU A 56 0.53 5.86 11.40
C GLU A 56 1.55 5.37 10.35
N ILE A 57 2.52 4.56 10.78
CA ILE A 57 3.58 4.02 9.93
C ILE A 57 3.00 3.15 8.81
N ASN A 58 2.11 2.21 9.15
CA ASN A 58 1.51 1.34 8.14
C ASN A 58 0.63 2.11 7.15
N LEU A 59 0.00 3.21 7.55
CA LEU A 59 -0.76 4.06 6.63
C LEU A 59 0.15 4.71 5.60
N ASP A 60 1.26 5.30 6.04
CA ASP A 60 2.23 5.92 5.15
C ASP A 60 2.86 4.88 4.20
N VAL A 61 3.28 3.73 4.74
CA VAL A 61 3.83 2.62 3.96
C VAL A 61 2.81 2.10 2.94
N ALA A 62 1.55 1.90 3.33
CA ALA A 62 0.51 1.42 2.41
C ALA A 62 0.21 2.44 1.31
N ALA A 63 0.26 3.74 1.61
CA ALA A 63 0.09 4.79 0.62
C ALA A 63 1.22 4.76 -0.42
N GLN A 64 2.47 4.68 0.03
CA GLN A 64 3.65 4.61 -0.84
C GLN A 64 3.62 3.34 -1.71
N ILE A 65 3.33 2.18 -1.13
CA ILE A 65 3.26 0.90 -1.87
C ILE A 65 2.14 0.97 -2.93
N THR A 66 0.95 1.46 -2.57
CA THR A 66 -0.17 1.55 -3.51
C THR A 66 0.14 2.53 -4.66
N GLU A 67 0.85 3.62 -4.38
CA GLU A 67 1.31 4.56 -5.42
C GLU A 67 2.37 3.92 -6.34
N ILE A 68 3.33 3.18 -5.79
CA ILE A 68 4.35 2.43 -6.56
C ILE A 68 3.67 1.42 -7.49
N GLU A 69 2.76 0.60 -6.97
CA GLU A 69 2.00 -0.40 -7.72
C GLU A 69 1.21 0.25 -8.87
N GLN A 70 0.55 1.38 -8.61
CA GLN A 70 -0.19 2.11 -9.64
C GLN A 70 0.74 2.70 -10.71
N LYS A 71 1.82 3.35 -10.30
CA LYS A 71 2.75 4.05 -11.19
C LYS A 71 3.51 3.11 -12.11
N HIS A 72 3.81 1.91 -11.63
CA HIS A 72 4.64 0.93 -12.33
C HIS A 72 3.86 -0.32 -12.75
N ALA A 73 2.52 -0.22 -12.85
CA ALA A 73 1.63 -1.29 -13.25
C ALA A 73 2.13 -2.04 -14.51
N GLY A 74 2.24 -3.37 -14.41
CA GLY A 74 2.78 -4.23 -15.47
C GLY A 74 4.31 -4.40 -15.45
N ASN A 75 5.04 -3.77 -14.53
CA ASN A 75 6.46 -3.99 -14.28
C ASN A 75 6.71 -4.51 -12.85
N GLU A 76 6.36 -5.78 -12.64
CA GLU A 76 6.45 -6.47 -11.34
C GLU A 76 7.85 -6.43 -10.71
N GLN A 77 8.90 -6.48 -11.54
CA GLN A 77 10.27 -6.44 -11.05
C GLN A 77 10.59 -5.10 -10.40
N LEU A 78 10.22 -3.99 -11.04
CA LEU A 78 10.45 -2.64 -10.52
C LEU A 78 9.56 -2.35 -9.30
N ILE A 79 8.31 -2.81 -9.31
CA ILE A 79 7.41 -2.72 -8.14
C ILE A 79 8.05 -3.42 -6.95
N ALA A 80 8.51 -4.67 -7.12
CA ALA A 80 9.11 -5.44 -6.04
C ALA A 80 10.38 -4.78 -5.48
N GLU A 81 11.21 -4.18 -6.34
CA GLU A 81 12.43 -3.46 -5.93
C GLU A 81 12.10 -2.22 -5.09
N GLN A 82 11.18 -1.37 -5.54
CA GLN A 82 10.81 -0.15 -4.82
C GLN A 82 10.05 -0.44 -3.54
N CYS A 83 9.11 -1.39 -3.54
CA CYS A 83 8.41 -1.79 -2.33
C CYS A 83 9.36 -2.35 -1.27
N LYS A 84 10.44 -3.02 -1.67
CA LYS A 84 11.46 -3.50 -0.72
C LYS A 84 12.14 -2.36 0.03
N GLU A 85 12.39 -1.22 -0.62
CA GLU A 85 12.98 -0.05 0.03
C GLU A 85 12.02 0.55 1.05
N VAL A 86 10.74 0.71 0.69
CA VAL A 86 9.69 1.21 1.62
C VAL A 86 9.56 0.30 2.84
N LEU A 87 9.56 -1.03 2.64
CA LEU A 87 9.48 -1.99 3.74
C LEU A 87 10.73 -1.96 4.64
N ALA A 88 11.91 -1.67 4.09
CA ALA A 88 13.12 -1.51 4.88
C ALA A 88 13.07 -0.27 5.78
N VAL A 89 12.47 0.83 5.30
CA VAL A 89 12.23 2.02 6.13
C VAL A 89 11.28 1.69 7.28
N ARG A 90 10.18 0.99 7.00
CA ARG A 90 9.24 0.52 8.04
C ARG A 90 9.93 -0.29 9.14
N ASP A 91 10.86 -1.16 8.74
CA ASP A 91 11.61 -1.98 9.70
C ASP A 91 12.37 -1.09 10.69
N LEU A 92 13.03 -0.02 10.21
CA LEU A 92 13.74 0.93 11.07
C LEU A 92 12.78 1.71 11.98
N GLU A 93 11.66 2.17 11.45
CA GLU A 93 10.67 2.91 12.25
C GLU A 93 10.05 2.04 13.35
N PHE A 94 9.86 0.74 13.09
CA PHE A 94 9.40 -0.21 14.10
C PHE A 94 10.46 -0.54 15.15
N GLU A 95 11.74 -0.55 14.80
CA GLU A 95 12.83 -0.72 15.77
C GLU A 95 12.81 0.39 16.83
N ASP A 96 12.45 1.62 16.46
CA ASP A 96 12.39 2.77 17.36
C ASP A 96 11.19 2.77 18.32
N ILE A 97 10.09 2.09 17.97
CA ILE A 97 8.84 2.12 18.76
C ILE A 97 8.53 0.82 19.50
N LEU A 98 9.02 -0.31 19.01
CA LEU A 98 8.75 -1.62 19.58
C LEU A 98 9.79 -1.93 20.66
N SER A 99 9.40 -2.70 21.68
CA SER A 99 10.41 -3.29 22.56
C SER A 99 11.23 -4.31 21.79
N THR A 100 12.44 -4.63 22.25
CA THR A 100 13.31 -5.62 21.61
C THR A 100 12.62 -6.97 21.37
N VAL A 101 11.78 -7.43 22.31
CA VAL A 101 11.03 -8.69 22.15
C VAL A 101 10.01 -8.56 21.00
N GLN A 102 9.21 -7.50 21.01
CA GLN A 102 8.20 -7.26 19.98
C GLN A 102 8.82 -7.05 18.59
N TYR A 103 9.97 -6.35 18.52
CA TYR A 103 10.68 -6.15 17.27
C TYR A 103 11.24 -7.47 16.71
N ASN A 104 11.78 -8.33 17.57
CA ASN A 104 12.25 -9.65 17.14
C ASN A 104 11.10 -10.52 16.60
N ASP A 105 9.95 -10.51 17.29
CA ASP A 105 8.74 -11.21 16.83
C ASP A 105 8.28 -10.66 15.47
N TYR A 106 8.16 -9.33 15.35
CA TYR A 106 7.86 -8.67 14.08
C TYR A 106 8.84 -9.08 12.97
N PHE A 107 10.15 -8.99 13.23
CA PHE A 107 11.20 -9.23 12.25
C PHE A 107 11.17 -10.67 11.72
N GLY A 108 10.87 -11.64 12.60
CA GLY A 108 10.65 -13.05 12.26
C GLY A 108 9.42 -13.27 11.38
N ASP A 109 8.34 -12.51 11.63
CA ASP A 109 7.05 -12.65 10.96
C ASP A 109 6.84 -11.72 9.76
N ARG A 110 7.83 -10.91 9.36
CA ARG A 110 7.72 -9.99 8.20
C ARG A 110 7.18 -10.63 6.93
N LYS A 111 7.57 -11.87 6.65
CA LYS A 111 7.08 -12.62 5.48
C LYS A 111 5.60 -12.97 5.60
N MET A 112 5.14 -13.29 6.80
CA MET A 112 3.73 -13.55 7.08
C MET A 112 2.93 -12.24 6.92
N TYR A 113 3.39 -11.12 7.47
CA TYR A 113 2.73 -9.82 7.29
C TYR A 113 2.64 -9.39 5.82
N SER A 114 3.71 -9.60 5.05
CA SER A 114 3.70 -9.32 3.60
C SER A 114 2.70 -10.21 2.85
N LYS A 115 2.56 -11.47 3.28
CA LYS A 115 1.59 -12.40 2.71
C LYS A 115 0.15 -11.96 3.03
N VAL A 116 -0.13 -11.60 4.28
CA VAL A 116 -1.43 -11.13 4.75
C VAL A 116 -1.88 -9.90 3.98
N ASP A 117 -1.01 -8.89 3.83
CA ASP A 117 -1.32 -7.70 3.05
C ASP A 117 -1.66 -8.05 1.60
N ARG A 118 -0.86 -8.89 0.95
CA ARG A 118 -1.11 -9.33 -0.43
C ARG A 118 -2.44 -10.07 -0.58
N GLU A 119 -2.74 -11.01 0.31
CA GLU A 119 -4.01 -11.75 0.32
C GLU A 119 -5.19 -10.80 0.53
N PHE A 120 -5.05 -9.82 1.42
CA PHE A 120 -6.06 -8.80 1.64
C PHE A 120 -6.31 -7.95 0.39
N VAL A 121 -5.26 -7.46 -0.28
CA VAL A 121 -5.39 -6.68 -1.52
C VAL A 121 -6.07 -7.49 -2.61
N SER A 122 -5.65 -8.74 -2.83
CA SER A 122 -6.30 -9.62 -3.80
C SER A 122 -7.81 -9.79 -3.50
N SER A 123 -8.18 -9.88 -2.22
CA SER A 123 -9.59 -9.96 -1.82
C SER A 123 -10.39 -8.68 -2.07
N LEU A 124 -9.75 -7.50 -2.04
CA LEU A 124 -10.39 -6.23 -2.37
C LEU A 124 -10.74 -6.16 -3.86
N ASP A 125 -9.86 -6.66 -4.72
CA ASP A 125 -10.08 -6.70 -6.18
C ASP A 125 -11.23 -7.64 -6.54
N GLU A 126 -11.28 -8.82 -5.91
CA GLU A 126 -12.37 -9.79 -6.08
C GLU A 126 -13.71 -9.21 -5.64
N GLN A 127 -13.78 -8.56 -4.47
CA GLN A 127 -14.99 -7.91 -3.97
C GLN A 127 -15.42 -6.73 -4.85
N GLY A 128 -14.47 -5.94 -5.37
CA GLY A 128 -14.73 -4.89 -6.34
C GLY A 128 -15.38 -5.44 -7.61
N SER A 129 -14.86 -6.55 -8.13
CA SER A 129 -15.36 -7.23 -9.32
C SER A 129 -16.78 -7.80 -9.13
N GLN A 130 -17.06 -8.44 -7.98
CA GLN A 130 -18.39 -8.98 -7.66
C GLN A 130 -19.46 -7.87 -7.49
N ASN A 131 -19.09 -6.74 -6.92
CA ASN A 131 -19.97 -5.58 -6.79
C ASN A 131 -20.29 -4.92 -8.15
N MET A 132 -19.37 -4.97 -9.12
CA MET A 132 -19.67 -4.51 -10.48
C MET A 132 -20.57 -5.48 -11.24
N ALA A 133 -20.37 -6.80 -11.09
CA ALA A 133 -21.21 -7.81 -11.73
C ALA A 133 -22.67 -7.78 -11.24
N THR A 134 -22.89 -7.58 -9.94
CA THR A 134 -24.23 -7.49 -9.34
C THR A 134 -24.96 -6.20 -9.72
N ASN A 135 -24.26 -5.07 -9.83
CA ASN A 135 -24.86 -3.81 -10.31
C ASN A 135 -25.24 -3.88 -11.80
N GLN A 136 -24.45 -4.54 -12.66
CA GLN A 136 -24.82 -4.75 -14.07
C GLN A 136 -26.04 -5.68 -14.24
N GLN A 137 -26.21 -6.66 -13.34
CA GLN A 137 -27.40 -7.53 -13.31
C GLN A 137 -28.66 -6.74 -12.89
N ALA A 138 -28.52 -5.84 -11.90
CA ALA A 138 -29.61 -4.98 -11.43
C ALA A 138 -30.05 -3.95 -12.49
N ASP A 139 -29.11 -3.38 -13.24
CA ASP A 139 -29.43 -2.44 -14.32
C ASP A 139 -30.09 -3.15 -15.52
N LYS A 140 -29.65 -4.34 -15.90
CA LYS A 140 -30.33 -5.15 -16.92
C LYS A 140 -31.75 -5.54 -16.52
N SER A 141 -31.98 -5.86 -15.24
CA SER A 141 -33.31 -6.19 -14.74
C SER A 141 -34.26 -5.00 -14.70
N LYS A 142 -33.76 -3.77 -14.46
CA LYS A 142 -34.57 -2.54 -14.51
C LYS A 142 -34.91 -2.11 -15.94
N ILE A 143 -34.03 -2.38 -16.91
CA ILE A 143 -34.30 -2.09 -18.32
C ILE A 143 -35.37 -3.05 -18.87
N ALA A 144 -35.34 -4.33 -18.48
CA ALA A 144 -36.34 -5.31 -18.90
C ALA A 144 -37.75 -5.08 -18.31
N SER A 145 -37.86 -4.46 -17.13
CA SER A 145 -39.16 -4.17 -16.50
C SER A 145 -39.82 -2.87 -16.96
N ASN A 146 -39.17 -2.09 -17.82
CA ASN A 146 -39.66 -0.79 -18.30
C ASN A 146 -40.05 -0.80 -19.80
N VAL A 147 -40.11 -1.99 -20.41
CA VAL A 147 -40.46 -2.22 -21.84
C VAL A 147 -41.82 -2.94 -21.96
N ASN A 148 -42.68 -2.86 -20.95
CA ASN A 148 -44.03 -3.45 -20.98
C ASN A 148 -45.09 -2.42 -20.59
#